data_AF-A0A832INN8-F1
#
_entry.id   AF-A0A832INN8-F1
#
_cell.length_a   1.000
_cell.length_b   1.000
_cell.length_c   1.000
_cell.angle_alpha   90.00
_cell.angle_beta   90.00
_cell.angle_gamma   90.00
#
_symmetry.space_group_name_H-M   'P 1'
#
loop_
_entity.id
_entity.type
_entity.pdbx_description
1 polymer ?
#
loop_
_entity_poly.entity_id
_entity_poly.type
_entity_poly.pdbx_seq_one_letter_code
_entity_poly.pdbx_strand_id
1 'polypeptide(L)'
;MSRLTDSLRNIFKVEELRRRILYTAGLLIVVRVGSHITLPGVDASLLAEVMRTQAQNTLFGLYDLFAGGAFQAAAIFALGIMPYISASIIIQLLGAVVPYFQKLQKEGEEGRKKITQLTRYG
;
A
#
# COMPACT_ATOMS: atom_id res chain seq x y z
N MET A 1 14.53 29.15 -9.37
CA MET A 1 13.32 28.41 -9.78
C MET A 1 13.47 27.61 -11.09
N SER A 2 14.47 27.85 -11.94
CA SER A 2 14.67 27.09 -13.21
C SER A 2 15.05 25.61 -13.03
N ARG A 3 15.83 25.25 -12.00
CA ARG A 3 16.33 23.87 -11.82
C ARG A 3 15.25 22.81 -11.61
N LEU A 4 14.10 23.17 -11.00
CA LEU A 4 12.97 22.25 -10.79
C LEU A 4 12.22 22.01 -12.10
N THR A 5 11.96 23.06 -12.88
CA THR A 5 11.33 22.95 -14.20
C THR A 5 12.22 22.21 -15.19
N ASP A 6 13.55 22.40 -15.12
CA ASP A 6 14.51 21.69 -15.97
C ASP A 6 14.59 20.21 -15.62
N SER A 7 14.57 19.86 -14.33
CA SER A 7 14.51 18.47 -13.87
C SER A 7 13.22 17.77 -14.33
N LEU A 8 12.06 18.43 -14.16
CA LEU A 8 10.77 17.92 -14.64
C LEU A 8 10.78 17.74 -16.16
N ARG A 9 11.35 18.69 -16.92
CA ARG A 9 11.44 18.60 -18.38
C ARG A 9 12.41 17.51 -18.84
N ASN A 10 13.49 17.27 -18.10
CA ASN A 10 14.46 16.21 -18.39
C ASN A 10 13.88 14.81 -18.11
N ILE A 11 13.00 14.66 -17.11
CA ILE A 11 12.25 13.42 -16.87
C ILE A 11 11.46 12.98 -18.11
N PHE A 12 10.85 13.92 -18.84
CA PHE A 12 10.12 13.63 -20.07
C PHE A 12 11.02 13.43 -21.30
N LYS A 13 12.28 13.86 -21.25
CA LYS A 13 13.26 13.64 -22.33
C LYS A 13 13.91 12.26 -22.27
N VAL A 14 14.12 11.72 -21.08
CA VAL A 14 14.71 10.39 -20.90
C VAL A 14 13.62 9.34 -21.12
N GLU A 15 13.73 8.60 -22.22
CA GLU A 15 12.74 7.60 -22.62
C GLU A 15 12.51 6.51 -21.57
N GLU A 16 13.57 6.08 -20.88
CA GLU A 16 13.47 5.09 -19.81
C GLU A 16 12.65 5.62 -18.61
N LEU A 17 12.87 6.87 -18.19
CA LEU A 17 12.11 7.47 -17.08
C LEU A 17 10.65 7.65 -17.44
N ARG A 18 10.37 8.15 -18.65
CA ARG A 18 9.00 8.28 -19.17
C ARG A 18 8.27 6.94 -19.15
N ARG A 19 8.92 5.86 -19.60
CA ARG A 19 8.33 4.50 -19.60
C ARG A 19 8.03 4.00 -18.19
N ARG A 20 8.94 4.19 -17.23
CA ARG A 20 8.73 3.81 -15.82
C ARG A 20 7.57 4.60 -15.19
N ILE A 21 7.48 5.90 -15.44
CA ILE A 21 6.39 6.75 -14.94
C ILE A 21 5.04 6.31 -15.51
N LEU A 22 4.97 6.07 -16.82
CA LEU A 22 3.73 5.59 -17.46
C LEU A 22 3.31 4.23 -16.92
N TYR A 23 4.26 3.32 -16.67
CA TYR A 23 3.98 2.02 -16.08
C TYR A 23 3.42 2.14 -14.66
N THR A 24 4.06 2.94 -13.80
CA THR A 24 3.57 3.18 -12.44
C THR A 24 2.21 3.87 -12.44
N ALA A 25 2.00 4.87 -13.30
CA ALA A 25 0.71 5.52 -13.45
C ALA A 25 -0.37 4.54 -13.92
N GLY A 26 -0.05 3.65 -14.85
CA GLY A 26 -0.95 2.57 -15.28
C GLY A 26 -1.36 1.64 -14.14
N LEU A 27 -0.40 1.21 -13.29
CA LEU A 27 -0.69 0.41 -12.10
C LEU A 27 -1.59 1.15 -11.11
N LEU A 28 -1.35 2.44 -10.86
CA LEU A 28 -2.19 3.26 -9.99
C LEU A 28 -3.63 3.38 -10.52
N ILE A 29 -3.80 3.51 -11.84
CA ILE A 29 -5.12 3.52 -12.47
C ILE A 29 -5.83 2.18 -12.25
N VAL A 30 -5.14 1.05 -12.43
CA VAL A 30 -5.72 -0.29 -12.18
C VAL A 30 -6.17 -0.43 -10.74
N VAL A 31 -5.35 -0.01 -9.78
CA VAL A 31 -5.71 -0.01 -8.35
C VAL A 31 -6.92 0.89 -8.11
N ARG A 32 -6.99 2.06 -8.76
CA ARG A 32 -8.11 2.98 -8.61
C ARG A 32 -9.41 2.40 -9.16
N VAL A 33 -9.38 1.77 -10.33
CA VAL A 33 -10.54 1.07 -10.90
C VAL A 33 -10.98 -0.05 -9.96
N GLY A 34 -10.04 -0.82 -9.41
CA GLY A 34 -10.33 -1.86 -8.43
C GLY A 34 -10.99 -1.34 -7.14
N SER A 35 -10.65 -0.12 -6.71
CA SER A 35 -11.30 0.53 -5.55
C SER A 35 -12.75 0.95 -5.79
N HIS A 36 -13.24 0.93 -7.03
CA HIS A 36 -14.64 1.17 -7.36
C HIS A 36 -15.46 -0.11 -7.49
N ILE A 37 -14.81 -1.29 -7.51
CA ILE A 37 -15.50 -2.57 -7.57
C ILE A 37 -15.86 -2.99 -6.15
N THR A 38 -17.15 -2.90 -5.82
CA THR A 38 -17.69 -3.27 -4.51
C THR A 38 -17.71 -4.79 -4.32
N LEU A 39 -17.43 -5.23 -3.10
CA LEU A 39 -17.55 -6.63 -2.70
C LEU A 39 -19.03 -7.08 -2.77
N PRO A 40 -19.33 -8.21 -3.43
CA PRO A 40 -20.69 -8.73 -3.46
C PRO A 40 -21.12 -9.16 -2.06
N GLY A 41 -22.29 -8.73 -1.62
CA GLY A 41 -22.85 -9.07 -0.30
C GLY A 41 -22.53 -8.08 0.83
N VAL A 42 -21.85 -6.96 0.54
CA VAL A 42 -21.67 -5.86 1.49
C VAL A 42 -22.49 -4.65 1.04
N ASP A 43 -23.26 -4.07 1.97
CA ASP A 43 -23.98 -2.83 1.71
C ASP A 43 -23.04 -1.62 1.89
N ALA A 44 -22.52 -1.12 0.76
CA ALA A 44 -21.63 0.04 0.73
C ALA A 44 -22.31 1.32 1.23
N SER A 45 -23.64 1.42 1.15
CA SER A 45 -24.39 2.62 1.58
C SER A 45 -24.40 2.75 3.10
N LEU A 46 -24.68 1.64 3.80
CA LEU A 46 -24.63 1.56 5.25
C LEU A 46 -23.20 1.78 5.77
N LEU A 47 -22.20 1.19 5.11
CA LEU A 47 -20.81 1.35 5.51
C LEU A 47 -20.34 2.81 5.37
N ALA A 48 -20.72 3.47 4.27
CA ALA A 48 -20.44 4.88 4.05
C ALA A 48 -21.12 5.78 5.07
N GLU A 49 -22.34 5.47 5.49
CA GLU A 49 -23.07 6.22 6.52
C GLU A 49 -22.40 6.10 7.90
N VAL A 50 -22.01 4.88 8.31
CA VAL A 50 -21.29 4.64 9.56
C VAL A 50 -19.93 5.34 9.57
N MET A 51 -19.20 5.30 8.45
CA MET A 51 -17.90 5.97 8.35
C MET A 51 -18.02 7.49 8.48
N ARG A 52 -19.06 8.08 7.88
CA ARG A 52 -19.31 9.53 7.94
C ARG A 52 -19.77 10.01 9.32
N THR A 53 -20.56 9.20 10.04
CA THR A 53 -21.18 9.60 11.30
C THR A 53 -20.33 9.26 12.53
N GLN A 54 -19.61 8.13 12.52
CA GLN A 54 -18.93 7.63 13.71
C GLN A 54 -17.41 7.48 13.55
N ALA A 55 -16.88 7.46 12.33
CA ALA A 55 -15.50 7.03 12.09
C ALA A 55 -14.52 8.12 11.62
N GLN A 56 -14.98 9.33 11.27
CA GLN A 56 -14.10 10.36 10.70
C GLN A 56 -12.88 10.72 11.58
N ASN A 57 -13.02 10.64 12.91
CA ASN A 57 -11.93 10.92 13.86
C ASN A 57 -11.40 9.66 14.56
N THR A 58 -11.77 8.47 14.10
CA THR A 58 -11.32 7.21 14.72
C THR A 58 -10.23 6.54 13.88
N LEU A 59 -9.63 5.48 14.43
CA LEU A 59 -8.66 4.65 13.72
C LEU A 59 -9.21 4.12 12.38
N PHE A 60 -10.53 3.93 12.26
CA PHE A 60 -11.17 3.49 11.01
C PHE A 60 -11.16 4.59 9.93
N GLY A 61 -11.27 5.87 10.31
CA GLY A 61 -11.09 6.98 9.37
C GLY A 61 -9.65 7.10 8.88
N LEU A 62 -8.67 6.89 9.76
CA LEU A 62 -7.27 6.82 9.38
C LEU A 62 -7.00 5.62 8.44
N TYR A 63 -7.64 4.49 8.72
CA TYR A 63 -7.56 3.30 7.89
C TYR A 63 -8.06 3.54 6.47
N ASP A 64 -9.23 4.17 6.32
CA ASP A 64 -9.81 4.50 5.02
C ASP A 64 -8.96 5.52 4.24
N LEU A 65 -8.30 6.45 4.94
CA LEU A 65 -7.34 7.38 4.32
C LEU A 65 -6.16 6.63 3.69
N PHE A 66 -5.61 5.63 4.38
CA PHE A 66 -4.54 4.79 3.83
C PHE A 66 -5.03 3.87 2.70
N ALA A 67 -6.30 3.45 2.74
CA ALA A 67 -6.95 2.68 1.67
C ALA A 67 -7.44 3.56 0.49
N GLY A 68 -7.36 4.88 0.60
CA GLY A 68 -7.79 5.83 -0.45
C GLY A 68 -9.30 5.88 -0.69
N GLY A 69 -10.12 5.62 0.34
CA GLY A 69 -11.58 5.57 0.24
C GLY A 69 -12.14 4.19 -0.16
N ALA A 70 -11.27 3.20 -0.37
CA ALA A 70 -11.67 1.84 -0.76
C ALA A 70 -12.39 1.11 0.39
N PHE A 71 -12.06 1.45 1.65
CA PHE A 71 -12.70 0.85 2.81
C PHE A 71 -14.13 1.35 2.93
N GLN A 72 -14.35 2.66 2.85
CA GLN A 72 -15.68 3.27 2.85
C GLN A 72 -16.57 2.76 1.71
N ALA A 73 -15.99 2.50 0.53
CA ALA A 73 -16.70 1.99 -0.63
C ALA A 73 -16.93 0.45 -0.59
N ALA A 74 -16.53 -0.24 0.47
CA ALA A 74 -16.57 -1.71 0.56
C ALA A 74 -15.95 -2.40 -0.68
N ALA A 75 -14.84 -1.86 -1.19
CA ALA A 75 -14.23 -2.35 -2.42
C ALA A 75 -13.50 -3.69 -2.22
N ILE A 76 -13.22 -4.42 -3.31
CA ILE A 76 -12.42 -5.65 -3.27
C ILE A 76 -11.06 -5.42 -2.62
N PHE A 77 -10.48 -4.22 -2.81
CA PHE A 77 -9.26 -3.78 -2.16
C PHE A 77 -9.52 -2.86 -0.96
N ALA A 78 -10.58 -3.12 -0.17
CA ALA A 78 -10.96 -2.30 0.98
C ALA A 78 -9.81 -2.06 1.97
N LEU A 79 -8.93 -3.04 2.13
CA LEU A 79 -7.76 -2.96 3.03
C LEU A 79 -6.47 -2.47 2.32
N GLY A 80 -6.48 -2.38 0.99
CA GLY A 80 -5.34 -1.94 0.19
C GLY A 80 -4.03 -2.66 0.53
N ILE A 81 -2.96 -1.89 0.72
CA ILE A 81 -1.62 -2.38 1.09
C ILE A 81 -1.44 -2.60 2.60
N MET A 82 -2.45 -2.26 3.42
CA MET A 82 -2.33 -2.33 4.89
C MET A 82 -1.98 -3.72 5.44
N PRO A 83 -2.52 -4.85 4.93
CA PRO A 83 -2.13 -6.17 5.40
C PRO A 83 -0.61 -6.41 5.28
N TYR A 84 -0.03 -6.02 4.15
CA TYR A 84 1.41 -6.14 3.91
C TYR A 84 2.24 -5.22 4.82
N ILE A 85 1.79 -3.98 5.05
CA ILE A 85 2.46 -3.06 5.98
C ILE A 85 2.45 -3.66 7.39
N SER A 86 1.30 -4.15 7.85
CA SER A 86 1.15 -4.79 9.16
C SER A 86 2.05 -6.03 9.28
N ALA A 87 2.08 -6.92 8.28
CA ALA A 87 2.97 -8.07 8.26
C ALA A 87 4.45 -7.67 8.31
N SER A 88 4.84 -6.60 7.61
CA SER A 88 6.21 -6.08 7.65
C SER A 88 6.60 -5.60 9.05
N ILE A 89 5.70 -4.90 9.73
CA ILE A 89 5.94 -4.43 11.11
C ILE A 89 6.06 -5.63 12.06
N ILE A 90 5.19 -6.63 11.94
CA ILE A 90 5.24 -7.85 12.76
C ILE A 90 6.60 -8.54 12.58
N ILE A 91 7.05 -8.75 11.34
CA ILE A 91 8.32 -9.42 11.05
C ILE A 91 9.52 -8.59 11.51
N GLN A 92 9.45 -7.25 11.42
CA GLN A 92 10.48 -6.36 11.97
C GLN A 92 10.57 -6.48 13.49
N LEU A 93 9.44 -6.52 14.20
CA LEU A 93 9.40 -6.72 15.65
C LEU A 93 9.89 -8.11 16.05
N LEU A 94 9.50 -9.16 15.30
CA LEU A 94 10.05 -10.52 15.49
C LEU A 94 11.55 -10.57 15.24
N GLY A 95 12.06 -9.75 14.31
CA GLY A 95 13.49 -9.55 14.11
C GLY A 95 14.23 -9.06 15.36
N ALA A 96 13.59 -8.30 16.24
CA ALA A 96 14.21 -7.85 17.49
C ALA A 96 14.15 -8.91 18.60
N VAL A 97 13.06 -9.69 18.66
CA VAL A 97 12.76 -10.58 19.79
C VAL A 97 13.17 -12.04 19.54
N VAL A 98 13.07 -12.51 18.30
CA VAL A 98 13.23 -13.94 17.94
C VAL A 98 14.59 -14.18 17.26
N PRO A 99 15.44 -15.07 17.81
CA PRO A 99 16.80 -15.28 17.32
C PRO A 99 16.87 -15.84 15.89
N TYR A 100 15.83 -16.54 15.42
CA TYR A 100 15.73 -17.01 14.04
C TYR A 100 15.74 -15.84 13.04
N PHE A 101 14.89 -14.83 13.27
CA PHE A 101 14.81 -13.66 12.39
C PHE A 101 16.06 -12.78 12.50
N GLN A 102 16.69 -12.69 13.68
CA GLN A 102 17.99 -12.02 13.84
C GLN A 102 19.08 -12.66 12.99
N LYS A 103 19.15 -14.01 12.96
CA LYS A 103 20.11 -14.73 12.12
C LYS A 103 19.84 -14.49 10.64
N LEU A 104 18.57 -14.58 10.22
CA LEU A 104 18.17 -14.27 8.84
C LEU A 104 18.54 -12.84 8.44
N GLN A 105 18.42 -11.86 9.33
CA GLN A 105 18.85 -10.48 9.04
C GLN A 105 20.38 -10.37 8.87
N LYS A 106 21.17 -11.22 9.54
CA LYS A 106 22.63 -11.26 9.47
C LYS A 106 23.18 -12.07 8.29
N GLU A 107 22.36 -12.92 7.66
CA GLU A 107 22.69 -13.69 6.45
C GLU A 107 22.83 -12.82 5.17
N GLY A 108 22.63 -11.50 5.27
CA GLY A 108 22.83 -10.57 4.16
C GLY A 108 21.70 -10.59 3.13
N GLU A 109 22.05 -10.61 1.84
CA GLU A 109 21.09 -10.53 0.71
C GLU A 109 20.08 -11.68 0.69
N GLU A 110 20.52 -12.93 0.90
CA GLU A 110 19.63 -14.10 0.86
C GLU A 110 18.66 -14.12 2.02
N GLY A 111 19.14 -13.79 3.22
CA GLY A 111 18.31 -13.70 4.41
C GLY A 111 17.26 -12.58 4.31
N ARG A 112 17.63 -11.43 3.75
CA ARG A 112 16.68 -10.34 3.44
C ARG A 112 15.61 -10.79 2.45
N LYS A 113 15.96 -11.54 1.40
CA LYS A 113 14.98 -12.08 0.45
C LYS A 113 14.00 -13.04 1.13
N LYS A 114 14.47 -13.92 2.01
CA LYS A 114 13.59 -14.81 2.80
C LYS A 114 12.65 -14.03 3.71
N ILE A 115 13.15 -12.99 4.39
CA ILE A 115 12.31 -12.10 5.22
C ILE A 115 11.21 -11.47 4.36
N THR A 116 11.55 -10.89 3.20
CA THR A 116 10.56 -10.30 2.30
C THR A 116 9.53 -11.31 1.81
N GLN A 117 9.93 -12.55 1.53
CA GLN A 117 8.99 -13.62 1.17
C GLN A 117 8.05 -13.98 2.32
N LEU A 118 8.57 -14.09 3.55
CA LEU A 118 7.75 -14.36 4.73
C LEU A 118 6.75 -13.22 4.99
N THR A 119 7.20 -11.96 4.87
CA THR A 119 6.32 -10.79 4.97
C THR A 119 5.23 -10.77 3.89
N ARG A 120 5.48 -11.35 2.71
CA ARG A 120 4.48 -11.43 1.64
C ARG A 120 3.43 -12.53 1.86
N TYR A 121 3.78 -13.57 2.61
CA TYR A 121 2.89 -14.71 2.86
C TYR A 121 2.08 -14.60 4.16
N GLY A 122 2.53 -13.79 5.12
CA GLY A 122 1.79 -13.45 6.34
C GLY A 122 0.73 -12.38 6.07
#